data_AF-A0A366DKW2-F1
#
_entry.id   AF-A0A366DKW2-F1
#
_cell.length_a   1.000
_cell.length_b   1.000
_cell.length_c   1.000
_cell.angle_alpha   90.00
_cell.angle_beta   90.00
_cell.angle_gamma   90.00
#
_symmetry.space_group_name_H-M   'P 1'
#
loop_
_entity.id
_entity.type
_entity.pdbx_description
1 polymer ?
#
loop_
_entity_poly.entity_id
_entity_poly.type
_entity_poly.pdbx_seq_one_letter_code
_entity_poly.pdbx_strand_id
1 'polypeptide(L)'
;MSYRINHTPSVPQSVITDDYATITTTISWGEEDVPPSVTDTLVFNVIADQPAEAGTIVPGNVSASFPYEVQMMQNSLNLEIRTAKFQSVFIAKTAGDIELSGAVGGDQNINSVYSFRIIDRE
;
A
#
# COMPACT_ATOMS: atom_id res chain seq x y z
N MET A 1 -2.81 12.25 18.85
CA MET A 1 -2.04 11.79 17.69
C MET A 1 -3.01 11.41 16.59
N SER A 2 -2.91 12.00 15.39
CA SER A 2 -3.86 11.72 14.30
C SER A 2 -3.18 11.67 12.94
N TYR A 3 -2.47 10.55 12.70
CA TYR A 3 -2.03 10.21 11.36
C TYR A 3 -3.23 10.04 10.43
N ARG A 4 -3.10 10.53 9.21
CA ARG A 4 -4.05 10.32 8.12
C ARG A 4 -3.33 9.63 6.98
N ILE A 5 -4.02 8.66 6.40
CA ILE A 5 -3.52 7.89 5.27
C ILE A 5 -4.46 8.10 4.10
N ASN A 6 -3.88 8.44 2.96
CA ASN A 6 -4.59 8.54 1.69
C ASN A 6 -3.88 7.71 0.65
N HIS A 7 -4.65 7.12 -0.26
CA HIS A 7 -4.09 6.35 -1.36
C HIS A 7 -4.42 6.98 -2.71
N THR A 8 -3.48 6.86 -3.64
CA THR A 8 -3.66 7.27 -5.03
C THR A 8 -3.23 6.13 -5.95
N PRO A 9 -4.13 5.62 -6.82
CA PRO A 9 -5.55 6.00 -6.91
C PRO A 9 -6.33 5.61 -5.64
N SER A 10 -7.48 6.26 -5.44
CA SER A 10 -8.37 6.00 -4.32
C SER A 10 -8.93 4.58 -4.36
N VAL A 11 -9.26 4.04 -3.18
CA VAL A 11 -9.81 2.70 -3.02
C VAL A 11 -11.34 2.66 -3.21
N PRO A 12 -11.91 1.53 -3.69
CA PRO A 12 -11.21 0.39 -4.29
C PRO A 12 -10.73 0.70 -5.72
N GLN A 13 -9.58 0.16 -6.13
CA GLN A 13 -9.05 0.30 -7.49
C GLN A 13 -9.45 -0.88 -8.37
N SER A 14 -9.99 -0.61 -9.57
CA SER A 14 -10.20 -1.63 -10.60
C SER A 14 -8.92 -1.91 -11.36
N VAL A 15 -8.49 -3.17 -11.42
CA VAL A 15 -7.23 -3.61 -12.06
C VAL A 15 -7.50 -4.81 -12.98
N ILE A 16 -6.93 -4.82 -14.17
CA ILE A 16 -7.05 -5.97 -15.09
C ILE A 16 -6.04 -7.05 -14.69
N THR A 17 -6.42 -8.32 -14.82
CA THR A 17 -5.51 -9.46 -14.65
C THR A 17 -4.23 -9.31 -15.49
N ASP A 18 -3.11 -9.67 -14.88
CA ASP A 18 -1.72 -9.50 -15.34
C ASP A 18 -1.25 -8.06 -15.58
N ASP A 19 -2.07 -7.06 -15.31
CA ASP A 19 -1.64 -5.66 -15.35
C ASP A 19 -1.02 -5.22 -14.02
N TYR A 20 -0.19 -4.17 -14.10
CA TYR A 20 0.45 -3.55 -12.95
C TYR A 20 -0.50 -2.55 -12.28
N ALA A 21 -0.68 -2.71 -10.98
CA ALA A 21 -1.34 -1.75 -10.11
C ALA A 21 -0.30 -0.98 -9.30
N THR A 22 -0.14 0.32 -9.60
CA THR A 22 0.72 1.20 -8.81
C THR A 22 -0.12 1.98 -7.80
N ILE A 23 0.29 1.92 -6.53
CA ILE A 23 -0.34 2.65 -5.43
C ILE A 23 0.68 3.58 -4.82
N THR A 24 0.27 4.83 -4.64
CA THR A 24 1.00 5.79 -3.82
C THR A 24 0.23 5.99 -2.52
N THR A 25 0.83 5.59 -1.41
CA THR A 25 0.31 5.85 -0.06
C THR A 25 0.92 7.14 0.45
N THR A 26 0.09 8.13 0.73
CA THR A 26 0.49 9.40 1.34
C THR A 26 0.06 9.41 2.80
N ILE A 27 1.02 9.65 3.67
CA ILE A 27 0.81 9.77 5.11
C ILE A 27 0.96 11.22 5.48
N SER A 28 0.02 11.75 6.25
CA SER A 28 0.13 13.07 6.86
C SER A 28 -0.10 13.00 8.37
N TRP A 29 0.47 13.96 9.10
CA TRP A 29 0.46 13.97 10.56
C TRP A 29 0.26 15.39 11.12
N GLY A 30 -0.18 15.47 12.37
CA GLY A 30 -0.40 16.72 13.09
C GLY A 30 0.88 17.36 13.63
N GLU A 31 0.76 18.53 14.26
CA GLU A 31 1.93 19.25 14.80
C GLU A 31 2.63 18.49 15.93
N GLU A 32 1.85 17.77 16.72
CA GLU A 32 2.29 17.08 17.93
C GLU A 32 2.70 15.63 17.66
N ASP A 33 2.60 15.18 16.40
CA ASP A 33 2.91 13.82 15.99
C ASP A 33 4.39 13.67 15.62
N VAL A 34 4.94 12.49 15.88
CA VAL A 34 6.32 12.15 15.48
C VAL A 34 6.32 11.86 13.97
N PRO A 35 7.10 12.59 13.16
CA PRO A 35 7.15 12.30 11.72
C PRO A 35 7.76 10.91 11.47
N PRO A 36 7.40 10.24 10.36
CA PRO A 36 8.13 9.07 9.91
C PRO A 36 9.57 9.45 9.51
N SER A 37 10.51 8.55 9.73
CA SER A 37 11.89 8.63 9.28
C SER A 37 12.02 8.18 7.82
N VAL A 38 13.03 8.68 7.12
CA VAL A 38 13.36 8.24 5.75
C VAL A 38 13.75 6.75 5.67
N THR A 39 14.10 6.14 6.81
CA THR A 39 14.40 4.72 6.93
C THR A 39 13.17 3.85 7.17
N ASP A 40 12.01 4.46 7.45
CA ASP A 40 10.79 3.71 7.73
C ASP A 40 10.28 3.05 6.45
N THR A 41 9.70 1.87 6.62
CA THR A 41 9.10 1.08 5.54
C THR A 41 7.60 1.00 5.73
N LEU A 42 6.84 0.91 4.64
CA LEU A 42 5.43 0.53 4.67
C LEU A 42 5.35 -0.97 4.38
N VAL A 43 4.82 -1.74 5.31
CA VAL A 43 4.69 -3.20 5.20
C VAL A 43 3.26 -3.54 4.84
N PHE A 44 3.05 -4.08 3.64
CA PHE A 44 1.75 -4.61 3.22
C PHE A 44 1.63 -6.09 3.57
N ASN A 45 0.46 -6.47 4.08
CA ASN A 45 0.02 -7.84 4.33
C ASN A 45 -1.31 -8.06 3.62
N VAL A 46 -1.62 -9.32 3.30
CA VAL A 46 -2.96 -9.69 2.87
C VAL A 46 -3.81 -9.92 4.12
N ILE A 47 -5.03 -9.37 4.16
CA ILE A 47 -5.91 -9.48 5.34
C ILE A 47 -6.55 -10.88 5.47
N ALA A 48 -6.64 -11.64 4.37
CA ALA A 48 -7.12 -13.01 4.32
C ALA A 48 -6.24 -13.86 3.39
N ASP A 49 -6.26 -15.19 3.55
CA ASP A 49 -5.70 -16.10 2.53
C ASP A 49 -6.30 -15.74 1.17
N GLN A 50 -5.48 -15.50 0.14
CA GLN A 50 -5.93 -15.13 -1.22
C GLN A 50 -6.50 -16.35 -1.94
N PRO A 51 -7.80 -16.66 -1.89
CA PRO A 51 -8.35 -17.76 -2.65
C PRO A 51 -8.48 -17.29 -4.11
N ALA A 52 -8.38 -18.18 -5.08
CA ALA A 52 -8.59 -17.80 -6.48
C ALA A 52 -9.97 -17.13 -6.71
N GLU A 53 -10.97 -17.46 -5.90
CA GLU A 53 -12.32 -16.87 -5.96
C GLU A 53 -12.43 -15.44 -5.38
N ALA A 54 -11.51 -15.03 -4.49
CA ALA A 54 -11.42 -13.63 -4.03
C ALA A 54 -10.33 -12.85 -4.78
N GLY A 55 -9.71 -13.45 -5.80
CA GLY A 55 -8.62 -12.86 -6.54
C GLY A 55 -7.26 -13.08 -5.90
N THR A 56 -6.22 -12.90 -6.70
CA THR A 56 -4.83 -13.08 -6.27
C THR A 56 -3.99 -11.88 -6.70
N ILE A 57 -3.11 -11.41 -5.83
CA ILE A 57 -2.18 -10.31 -6.13
C ILE A 57 -0.79 -10.66 -5.61
N VAL A 58 0.24 -10.26 -6.34
CA VAL A 58 1.64 -10.41 -5.95
C VAL A 58 2.36 -9.08 -6.00
N PRO A 59 3.43 -8.87 -5.22
CA PRO A 59 4.31 -7.72 -5.43
C PRO A 59 4.82 -7.67 -6.88
N GLY A 60 4.92 -6.47 -7.45
CA GLY A 60 5.38 -6.26 -8.82
C GLY A 60 6.85 -6.65 -9.03
N ASN A 61 7.62 -6.74 -7.94
CA ASN A 61 8.90 -7.42 -7.94
C ASN A 61 8.66 -8.93 -7.77
N VAL A 62 8.84 -9.68 -8.85
CA VAL A 62 8.54 -11.13 -8.93
C VAL A 62 9.30 -12.00 -7.92
N SER A 63 10.35 -11.49 -7.27
CA SER A 63 11.08 -12.20 -6.20
C SER A 63 10.54 -11.93 -4.79
N ALA A 64 9.60 -10.99 -4.63
CA ALA A 64 9.05 -10.62 -3.35
C ALA A 64 7.75 -11.37 -3.03
N SER A 65 7.55 -11.68 -1.75
CA SER A 65 6.34 -12.28 -1.20
C SER A 65 5.73 -11.36 -0.13
N PHE A 66 4.48 -11.63 0.28
CA PHE A 66 3.93 -11.00 1.48
C PHE A 66 4.58 -11.60 2.75
N PRO A 67 4.82 -10.82 3.82
CA PRO A 67 4.67 -9.36 3.92
C PRO A 67 5.60 -8.61 2.95
N TYR A 68 5.05 -7.63 2.24
CA TYR A 68 5.79 -6.85 1.24
C TYR A 68 6.20 -5.50 1.80
N GLU A 69 7.50 -5.32 2.01
CA GLU A 69 8.08 -4.08 2.53
C GLU A 69 8.36 -3.09 1.40
N VAL A 70 7.93 -1.84 1.60
CA VAL A 70 8.03 -0.77 0.64
C VAL A 70 8.79 0.38 1.28
N GLN A 71 9.88 0.79 0.66
CA GLN A 71 10.64 1.95 1.12
C GLN A 71 9.90 3.26 0.82
N MET A 72 10.13 4.27 1.65
CA MET A 72 9.70 5.62 1.38
C MET A 72 10.26 6.09 0.03
N MET A 73 9.45 6.78 -0.76
CA MET A 73 9.90 7.37 -2.02
C MET A 73 11.02 8.38 -1.76
N GLN A 74 12.04 8.39 -2.61
CA GLN A 74 13.14 9.34 -2.53
C GLN A 74 12.62 10.78 -2.49
N ASN A 75 13.12 11.58 -1.54
CA ASN A 75 12.75 12.99 -1.34
C ASN A 75 11.26 13.25 -1.12
N SER A 76 10.48 12.26 -0.65
CA SER A 76 9.05 12.44 -0.41
C SER A 76 8.69 12.91 1.00
N LEU A 77 9.62 12.80 1.96
CA LEU A 77 9.44 13.34 3.31
C LEU A 77 9.46 14.86 3.25
N ASN A 78 8.34 15.49 3.57
CA ASN A 78 8.20 16.92 3.68
C ASN A 78 7.69 17.28 5.08
N LEU A 79 8.57 17.84 5.90
CA LEU A 79 8.26 18.24 7.28
C LEU A 79 7.44 19.54 7.37
N GLU A 80 7.51 20.40 6.35
CA GLU A 80 6.80 21.69 6.31
C GLU A 80 5.30 21.47 6.12
N ILE A 81 4.92 20.65 5.14
CA ILE A 81 3.51 20.27 4.90
C ILE A 81 3.11 18.98 5.61
N ARG A 82 4.03 18.37 6.36
CA ARG A 82 3.85 17.14 7.17
C ARG A 82 3.29 15.98 6.36
N THR A 83 4.00 15.61 5.30
CA THR A 83 3.65 14.47 4.45
C THR A 83 4.84 13.58 4.13
N ALA A 84 4.59 12.27 3.96
CA ALA A 84 5.55 11.31 3.41
C ALA A 84 4.82 10.41 2.40
N LYS A 85 5.55 9.87 1.40
CA LYS A 85 4.94 9.03 0.36
C LYS A 85 5.68 7.72 0.20
N PHE A 86 4.92 6.65 0.01
CA PHE A 86 5.39 5.30 -0.29
C PHE A 86 4.75 4.88 -1.60
N GLN A 87 5.53 4.24 -2.48
CA GLN A 87 5.00 3.73 -3.75
C GLN A 87 5.21 2.23 -3.82
N SER A 88 4.10 1.52 -3.97
CA SER A 88 4.07 0.07 -4.12
C SER A 88 3.50 -0.29 -5.49
N VAL A 89 4.10 -1.30 -6.12
CA VAL A 89 3.61 -1.87 -7.36
C VAL A 89 3.20 -3.30 -7.09
N PHE A 90 2.03 -3.68 -7.60
CA PHE A 90 1.49 -5.02 -7.49
C PHE A 90 1.06 -5.53 -8.87
N ILE A 91 0.99 -6.85 -9.04
CA ILE A 91 0.47 -7.51 -10.24
C ILE A 91 -0.74 -8.33 -9.82
N ALA A 92 -1.89 -8.04 -10.44
CA ALA A 92 -3.10 -8.81 -10.27
C ALA A 92 -3.00 -10.13 -11.06
N LYS A 93 -3.27 -11.27 -10.43
CA LYS A 93 -3.10 -12.61 -11.03
C LYS A 93 -4.40 -13.35 -11.30
N THR A 94 -5.42 -13.07 -10.52
CA THR A 94 -6.73 -13.71 -10.68
C THR A 94 -7.81 -12.69 -10.32
N ALA A 95 -8.91 -12.69 -11.07
CA ALA A 95 -10.05 -11.82 -10.82
C ALA A 95 -10.69 -12.07 -9.44
N GLY A 96 -11.26 -11.01 -8.87
CA GLY A 96 -11.85 -11.02 -7.53
C GLY A 96 -11.48 -9.79 -6.71
N ASP A 97 -12.04 -9.70 -5.50
CA ASP A 97 -11.84 -8.57 -4.58
C ASP A 97 -10.82 -8.91 -3.48
N ILE A 98 -9.76 -8.09 -3.37
CA ILE A 98 -8.67 -8.29 -2.41
C ILE A 98 -8.55 -7.09 -1.49
N GLU A 99 -8.23 -7.33 -0.23
CA GLU A 99 -7.82 -6.30 0.72
C GLU A 99 -6.40 -6.53 1.26
N LEU A 100 -5.60 -5.47 1.23
CA LEU A 100 -4.29 -5.40 1.86
C LEU A 100 -4.36 -4.54 3.12
N SER A 101 -3.70 -4.96 4.18
CA SER A 101 -3.40 -4.10 5.32
C SER A 101 -1.97 -3.56 5.19
N GLY A 102 -1.81 -2.26 5.34
CA GLY A 102 -0.50 -1.59 5.37
C GLY A 102 -0.19 -1.10 6.77
N ALA A 103 1.04 -1.29 7.24
CA ALA A 103 1.52 -0.67 8.47
C ALA A 103 2.88 -0.01 8.24
N VAL A 104 3.05 1.24 8.68
CA VAL A 104 4.39 1.86 8.66
C VAL A 104 5.22 1.28 9.80
N GLY A 105 6.36 0.69 9.46
CA GLY A 105 7.36 0.18 10.38
C GLY A 105 7.85 1.27 11.32
N GLY A 106 7.78 0.98 12.63
CA GLY A 106 8.04 1.90 13.73
C GLY A 106 6.92 1.80 14.78
N ASP A 107 7.16 2.31 16.00
CA ASP A 107 6.18 2.31 17.11
C ASP A 107 4.95 3.22 16.86
N GLN A 108 4.72 3.66 15.62
CA GLN A 108 3.75 4.71 15.27
C GLN A 108 2.32 4.20 15.07
N ASN A 109 2.07 2.88 15.05
CA ASN A 109 0.74 2.26 14.88
C ASN A 109 -0.09 2.85 13.71
N ILE A 110 0.58 3.17 12.59
CA ILE A 110 -0.05 3.77 11.42
C ILE A 110 -0.58 2.64 10.53
N ASN A 111 -1.87 2.35 10.64
CA ASN A 111 -2.53 1.27 9.90
C ASN A 111 -3.34 1.81 8.71
N SER A 112 -3.22 1.13 7.58
CA SER A 112 -3.85 1.40 6.30
C SER A 112 -4.59 0.15 5.82
N VAL A 113 -5.67 0.34 5.07
CA VAL A 113 -6.31 -0.72 4.30
C VAL A 113 -6.41 -0.25 2.86
N TYR A 114 -6.04 -1.12 1.92
CA TYR A 114 -6.19 -0.88 0.50
C TYR A 114 -6.95 -2.02 -0.17
N SER A 115 -8.00 -1.70 -0.92
CA SER A 115 -8.83 -2.70 -1.58
C SER A 115 -8.68 -2.63 -3.10
N PHE A 116 -8.60 -3.79 -3.74
CA PHE A 116 -8.56 -3.97 -5.19
C PHE A 116 -9.80 -4.71 -5.65
N ARG A 117 -10.29 -4.35 -6.83
CA ARG A 117 -11.21 -5.14 -7.62
C ARG A 117 -10.52 -5.59 -8.89
N ILE A 118 -10.14 -6.86 -8.94
CA ILE A 118 -9.46 -7.43 -10.10
C ILE A 118 -10.49 -7.95 -11.09
N ILE A 119 -10.35 -7.57 -12.37
CA ILE A 119 -11.22 -7.98 -13.47
C ILE A 119 -10.44 -8.80 -14.51
N ASP A 120 -11.11 -9.77 -15.13
CA ASP A 120 -10.51 -10.58 -16.17
C ASP A 120 -10.19 -9.76 -17.43
N ARG A 121 -9.14 -10.18 -18.13
CA ARG A 121 -8.81 -9.70 -19.47
C ARG A 121 -9.68 -10.47 -20.47
N GLU A 122 -10.68 -9.79 -21.04
CA GLU A 122 -11.57 -10.34 -22.08
C GLU A 122 -10.83 -10.85 -23.32
#